data_AF-A0A7C5P3G8-F1
#
_entry.id   AF-A0A7C5P3G8-F1
#
_cell.length_a   1.000
_cell.length_b   1.000
_cell.length_c   1.000
_cell.angle_alpha   90.00
_cell.angle_beta   90.00
_cell.angle_gamma   90.00
#
_symmetry.space_group_name_H-M   'P 1'
#
loop_
_entity.id
_entity.type
_entity.pdbx_description
1 polymer ?
#
loop_
_entity_poly.entity_id
_entity_poly.type
_entity_poly.pdbx_seq_one_letter_code
_entity_poly.pdbx_strand_id
1 'polypeptide(L)'
;MNPEGENAPQPSRGQEQRGSAGSSRPRSRSTHIALALEHASAFTHLGERLSGAVALHEAIDAALDATYTILSADLCELNLLDPTSGNLTPHRRHSPSAAHFIDAAPDVYHLGEGYTGWLLEHGRGLLVPDIRRRAPGDPKPVREELPFRSYV
;
A
#
# COMPACT_ATOMS: atom_id res chain seq x y z
N MET A 1 0.43 68.76 -42.93
CA MET A 1 -0.69 69.69 -43.16
C MET A 1 -1.96 68.94 -42.77
N ASN A 2 -2.49 69.19 -41.58
CA ASN A 2 -3.87 68.85 -41.17
C ASN A 2 -4.71 70.12 -41.34
N PRO A 3 -6.05 70.02 -41.53
CA PRO A 3 -6.98 70.12 -40.38
C PRO A 3 -8.23 69.20 -40.51
N GLU A 4 -8.71 68.61 -39.40
CA GLU A 4 -9.95 68.92 -38.64
C GLU A 4 -11.28 68.53 -39.35
N GLY A 5 -12.26 67.86 -38.75
CA GLY A 5 -12.45 67.55 -37.33
C GLY A 5 -13.63 66.59 -37.02
N GLU A 6 -13.67 66.22 -35.74
CA GLU A 6 -14.84 66.12 -34.83
C GLU A 6 -16.19 65.59 -35.34
N ASN A 7 -16.63 64.43 -34.82
CA ASN A 7 -17.84 64.37 -34.00
C ASN A 7 -17.94 63.06 -33.18
N ALA A 8 -18.07 63.19 -31.86
CA ALA A 8 -18.55 62.13 -30.96
C ALA A 8 -20.09 62.17 -30.89
N PRO A 9 -20.77 61.08 -30.49
CA PRO A 9 -21.14 60.99 -29.07
C PRO A 9 -21.23 59.56 -28.49
N GLN A 10 -20.85 59.41 -27.22
CA GLN A 10 -21.47 58.47 -26.24
C GLN A 10 -22.49 59.29 -25.40
N PRO A 11 -23.38 58.72 -24.54
CA PRO A 11 -23.46 57.35 -24.00
C PRO A 11 -24.90 56.76 -23.92
N SER A 12 -25.06 55.49 -23.50
CA SER A 12 -26.13 55.09 -22.56
C SER A 12 -25.93 53.69 -21.97
N ARG A 13 -26.20 53.64 -20.67
CA ARG A 13 -26.08 52.54 -19.71
C ARG A 13 -27.12 51.43 -19.92
N GLY A 14 -26.76 50.21 -19.49
CA GLY A 14 -27.60 49.44 -18.55
C GLY A 14 -28.25 48.15 -19.07
N GLN A 15 -27.77 47.00 -18.58
CA GLN A 15 -28.49 45.79 -18.12
C GLN A 15 -27.47 44.64 -18.05
N GLU A 16 -26.80 44.42 -16.91
CA GLU A 16 -27.24 43.49 -15.87
C GLU A 16 -27.98 42.25 -16.40
N GLN A 17 -27.24 41.16 -16.62
CA GLN A 17 -27.76 39.81 -16.42
C GLN A 17 -26.95 39.11 -15.33
N ARG A 18 -27.58 39.03 -14.15
CA ARG A 18 -27.24 38.16 -13.03
C ARG A 18 -27.87 36.78 -13.26
N GLY A 19 -27.19 35.74 -12.79
CA GLY A 19 -27.68 34.35 -12.68
C GLY A 19 -26.83 33.42 -13.54
N SER A 20 -26.28 32.30 -13.08
CA SER A 20 -26.53 31.52 -11.87
C SER A 20 -25.28 30.70 -11.55
N ALA A 21 -25.08 30.46 -10.26
CA ALA A 21 -23.96 29.75 -9.68
C ALA A 21 -23.87 28.29 -10.18
N GLY A 22 -22.83 28.00 -10.95
CA GLY A 22 -22.30 26.64 -11.13
C GLY A 22 -21.21 26.38 -10.10
N SER A 23 -21.62 26.06 -8.86
CA SER A 23 -20.72 25.61 -7.79
C SER A 23 -20.04 24.30 -8.20
N SER A 24 -18.83 24.42 -8.78
CA SER A 24 -17.98 23.25 -9.04
C SER A 24 -17.35 22.82 -7.73
N ARG A 25 -17.95 21.79 -7.11
CA ARG A 25 -17.49 21.14 -5.89
C ARG A 25 -16.00 20.76 -5.99
N PRO A 26 -15.10 21.26 -5.12
CA PRO A 26 -13.79 20.67 -4.95
C PRO A 26 -13.92 19.44 -4.05
N ARG A 27 -14.42 18.32 -4.59
CA ARG A 27 -14.68 17.10 -3.81
C ARG A 27 -13.50 16.12 -3.70
N SER A 28 -12.30 16.49 -4.13
CA SER A 28 -11.20 15.52 -4.30
C SER A 28 -9.99 15.71 -3.37
N ARG A 29 -9.64 16.94 -2.93
CA ARG A 29 -8.45 17.13 -2.06
C ARG A 29 -8.65 16.70 -0.61
N SER A 30 -9.86 16.88 -0.06
CA SER A 30 -10.15 16.55 1.34
C SER A 30 -10.09 15.05 1.64
N THR A 31 -10.41 14.20 0.66
CA THR A 31 -10.41 12.74 0.82
C THR A 31 -9.00 12.16 0.84
N HIS A 32 -8.09 12.70 0.02
CA HIS A 32 -6.68 12.28 0.02
C HIS A 32 -5.94 12.71 1.29
N ILE A 33 -6.27 13.87 1.86
CA ILE A 33 -5.71 14.34 3.13
C ILE A 33 -6.24 13.49 4.29
N ALA A 34 -7.54 13.18 4.30
CA ALA A 34 -8.14 12.32 5.32
C ALA A 34 -7.53 10.90 5.30
N LEU A 35 -7.37 10.30 4.12
CA LEU A 35 -6.78 8.98 3.97
C LEU A 35 -5.28 8.98 4.32
N ALA A 36 -4.55 10.03 3.95
CA ALA A 36 -3.14 10.18 4.33
C ALA A 36 -2.95 10.37 5.85
N LEU A 37 -3.86 11.10 6.51
CA LEU A 37 -3.88 11.26 7.96
C LEU A 37 -4.29 9.97 8.68
N GLU A 38 -5.22 9.19 8.12
CA GLU A 38 -5.61 7.88 8.63
C GLU A 38 -4.45 6.89 8.57
N HIS A 39 -3.76 6.81 7.42
CA HIS A 39 -2.56 5.99 7.28
C HIS A 39 -1.44 6.47 8.20
N ALA A 40 -1.18 7.78 8.27
CA ALA A 40 -0.14 8.33 9.15
C ALA A 40 -0.43 8.03 10.63
N SER A 41 -1.69 8.15 11.06
CA SER A 41 -2.13 7.79 12.41
C SER A 41 -1.92 6.31 12.71
N ALA A 42 -2.24 5.43 11.76
CA ALA A 42 -1.99 3.99 11.89
C ALA A 42 -0.49 3.69 12.04
N PHE A 43 0.38 4.38 11.29
CA PHE A 43 1.84 4.23 11.40
C PHE A 43 2.41 4.79 12.70
N THR A 44 1.93 5.95 13.16
CA THR A 44 2.35 6.51 14.46
C THR A 44 1.91 5.62 15.61
N HIS A 45 0.68 5.12 15.58
CA HIS A 45 0.15 4.21 16.59
C HIS A 45 0.90 2.86 16.59
N LEU A 46 1.33 2.37 15.42
CA LEU A 46 2.24 1.23 15.31
C LEU A 46 3.60 1.52 15.96
N GLY A 47 4.20 2.68 15.68
CA GLY A 47 5.49 3.09 16.23
C GLY A 47 5.51 3.25 17.75
N GLU A 48 4.43 3.78 18.33
CA GLU A 48 4.26 3.91 19.78
C GLU A 48 4.13 2.54 20.47
N ARG A 49 3.41 1.60 19.86
CA ARG A 49 3.25 0.22 20.37
C ARG A 49 4.54 -0.61 20.27
N LEU A 50 5.41 -0.29 19.32
CA LEU A 50 6.70 -0.96 19.12
C LEU A 50 7.78 -0.58 20.15
N SER A 51 7.62 0.52 20.89
CA SER A 51 8.72 1.14 21.68
C SER A 51 8.93 0.57 23.10
N GLY A 52 8.24 -0.50 23.50
CA GLY A 52 8.42 -1.15 24.82
C GLY A 52 8.75 -2.63 24.67
N ALA A 53 9.85 -3.11 25.26
CA ALA A 53 10.39 -4.48 25.14
C ALA A 53 9.50 -5.62 25.70
N VAL A 54 8.22 -5.36 25.97
CA VAL A 54 7.16 -6.35 26.28
C VAL A 54 6.22 -6.57 25.08
N ALA A 55 6.26 -5.74 24.02
CA ALA A 55 5.23 -5.76 22.98
C ALA A 55 5.72 -6.12 21.56
N LEU A 56 6.91 -6.71 21.37
CA LEU A 56 7.33 -7.10 19.99
C LEU A 56 6.34 -8.09 19.37
N HIS A 57 5.95 -9.12 20.13
CA HIS A 57 4.96 -10.09 19.68
C HIS A 57 3.60 -9.42 19.42
N GLU A 58 3.13 -8.60 20.35
CA GLU A 58 1.87 -7.85 20.22
C GLU A 58 1.88 -6.86 19.05
N ALA A 59 3.03 -6.27 18.75
CA ALA A 59 3.19 -5.33 17.66
C ALA A 59 3.28 -6.04 16.31
N ILE A 60 3.95 -7.20 16.23
CA ILE A 60 3.93 -8.07 15.05
C ILE A 60 2.50 -8.52 14.78
N ASP A 61 1.80 -9.02 15.80
CA ASP A 61 0.41 -9.46 15.65
C ASP A 61 -0.48 -8.32 15.15
N ALA A 62 -0.35 -7.13 15.73
CA ALA A 62 -1.13 -5.99 15.27
C ALA A 62 -0.77 -5.51 13.87
N ALA A 63 0.51 -5.49 13.51
CA ALA A 63 0.95 -5.14 12.15
C ALA A 63 0.36 -6.12 11.14
N LEU A 64 0.41 -7.40 11.48
CA LEU A 64 -0.04 -8.49 10.64
C LEU A 64 -1.57 -8.49 10.50
N ASP A 65 -2.30 -8.27 11.60
CA ASP A 65 -3.76 -8.15 11.59
C ASP A 65 -4.24 -6.95 10.76
N ALA A 66 -3.58 -5.80 10.90
CA ALA A 66 -3.90 -4.61 10.12
C ALA A 66 -3.64 -4.85 8.64
N THR A 67 -2.47 -5.42 8.29
CA THR A 67 -2.09 -5.71 6.90
C THR A 67 -3.02 -6.72 6.26
N TYR A 68 -3.34 -7.80 6.96
CA TYR A 68 -4.25 -8.85 6.49
C TYR A 68 -5.65 -8.31 6.23
N THR A 69 -6.15 -7.43 7.11
CA THR A 69 -7.45 -6.77 6.95
C THR A 69 -7.48 -5.84 5.73
N ILE A 70 -6.42 -5.05 5.53
CA ILE A 70 -6.35 -4.08 4.43
C ILE A 70 -6.22 -4.80 3.07
N LEU A 71 -5.37 -5.82 2.97
CA LEU A 71 -5.08 -6.50 1.71
C LEU A 71 -6.11 -7.57 1.34
N SER A 72 -6.90 -8.07 2.29
CA SER A 72 -7.86 -9.18 2.07
C SER A 72 -7.20 -10.39 1.37
N ALA A 73 -5.98 -10.73 1.79
CA ALA A 73 -5.20 -11.83 1.22
C ALA A 73 -5.61 -13.20 1.80
N ASP A 74 -5.35 -14.29 1.08
CA ASP A 74 -5.52 -15.66 1.62
C ASP A 74 -4.44 -16.02 2.66
N LEU A 75 -3.28 -15.39 2.55
CA LEU A 75 -2.14 -15.55 3.44
C LEU A 75 -1.38 -14.23 3.51
N CYS A 76 -1.03 -13.81 4.72
CA CYS A 76 -0.12 -12.72 4.99
C CYS A 76 0.95 -13.21 5.97
N GLU A 77 2.20 -12.82 5.73
CA GLU A 77 3.33 -13.24 6.52
C GLU A 77 4.27 -12.07 6.80
N LEU A 78 4.72 -11.96 8.04
CA LEU A 78 5.80 -11.06 8.47
C LEU A 78 6.97 -11.93 8.94
N ASN A 79 8.13 -11.75 8.31
CA ASN A 79 9.33 -12.53 8.61
C ASN A 79 10.31 -11.73 9.45
N LEU A 80 10.72 -12.28 10.59
CA LEU A 80 11.78 -11.70 11.42
C LEU A 80 13.11 -12.34 11.09
N LEU A 81 14.09 -11.53 10.70
CA LEU A 81 15.47 -11.97 10.50
C LEU A 81 16.23 -12.00 11.84
N ASP A 82 16.78 -13.15 12.20
CA ASP A 82 17.85 -13.24 13.19
C ASP A 82 19.20 -12.97 12.52
N PRO A 83 19.88 -11.84 12.84
CA PRO A 83 21.14 -11.49 12.21
C PRO A 83 22.30 -12.44 12.58
N THR A 84 22.15 -13.25 13.64
CA THR A 84 23.21 -14.17 14.09
C THR A 84 23.19 -15.46 13.28
N SER A 85 22.00 -16.05 13.10
CA SER A 85 21.84 -17.31 12.38
C SER A 85 21.53 -17.13 10.90
N GLY A 86 21.06 -15.94 10.48
CA GLY A 86 20.53 -15.71 9.14
C GLY A 86 19.16 -16.35 8.91
N ASN A 87 18.50 -16.84 9.96
CA ASN A 87 17.21 -17.48 9.87
C ASN A 87 16.08 -16.45 9.89
N LEU A 88 15.00 -16.79 9.19
CA LEU A 88 13.79 -15.99 9.09
C LEU A 88 12.65 -16.74 9.77
N THR A 89 12.11 -16.14 10.82
CA THR A 89 10.96 -16.69 11.54
C THR A 89 9.67 -16.03 11.04
N PRO A 90 8.78 -16.79 10.41
CA PRO A 90 7.52 -16.29 9.87
C PRO A 90 6.43 -16.19 10.93
N HIS A 91 5.70 -15.07 10.92
CA HIS A 91 4.46 -14.85 11.65
C HIS A 91 3.32 -14.69 10.65
N ARG A 92 2.22 -15.43 10.81
CA ARG A 92 1.23 -15.62 9.75
C ARG A 92 -0.20 -15.27 10.17
N ARG A 93 -0.97 -14.75 9.22
CA ARG A 93 -2.44 -14.71 9.22
C ARG A 93 -2.91 -15.32 7.93
N HIS A 94 -3.96 -16.13 7.99
CA HIS A 94 -4.41 -16.88 6.83
C HIS A 94 -5.92 -17.11 6.88
N SER A 95 -6.48 -17.32 5.70
CA SER A 95 -7.87 -17.72 5.54
C SER A 95 -8.02 -19.21 5.91
N PRO A 96 -9.25 -19.68 6.18
CA PRO A 96 -9.50 -21.10 6.40
C PRO A 96 -9.08 -21.98 5.20
N SER A 97 -9.20 -21.48 3.97
CA SER A 97 -8.78 -22.21 2.77
C SER A 97 -7.27 -22.41 2.69
N ALA A 98 -6.47 -21.56 3.33
CA ALA A 98 -5.01 -21.67 3.36
C ALA A 98 -4.48 -22.53 4.53
N ALA A 99 -5.32 -23.00 5.47
CA ALA A 99 -4.87 -23.68 6.69
C ALA A 99 -3.98 -24.91 6.42
N HIS A 100 -4.38 -25.77 5.48
CA HIS A 100 -3.61 -26.97 5.10
C HIS A 100 -2.19 -26.66 4.62
N PHE A 101 -1.99 -25.50 3.97
CA PHE A 101 -0.67 -25.08 3.52
C PHE A 101 0.19 -24.63 4.70
N ILE A 102 -0.42 -23.95 5.68
CA ILE A 102 0.26 -23.46 6.87
C ILE A 102 0.74 -24.61 7.74
N ASP A 103 -0.10 -25.64 7.93
CA ASP A 103 0.28 -26.84 8.69
C ASP A 103 1.50 -27.55 8.09
N ALA A 104 1.68 -27.45 6.77
CA ALA A 104 2.83 -28.00 6.09
C ALA A 104 3.99 -27.00 5.98
N ALA A 105 3.79 -25.70 6.21
CA ALA A 105 4.79 -24.67 5.94
C ALA A 105 5.98 -24.77 6.89
N PRO A 106 7.21 -24.44 6.44
CA PRO A 106 8.36 -24.46 7.34
C PRO A 106 8.23 -23.35 8.39
N ASP A 107 8.69 -23.63 9.60
CA ASP A 107 8.73 -22.66 10.71
C ASP A 107 9.94 -21.72 10.62
N VAL A 108 10.86 -21.97 9.68
CA VAL A 108 12.05 -21.15 9.43
C VAL A 108 12.33 -21.14 7.92
N TYR A 109 12.67 -19.96 7.39
CA TYR A 109 13.28 -19.83 6.06
C TYR A 109 14.75 -19.45 6.18
N HIS A 110 15.54 -19.80 5.17
CA HIS A 110 16.94 -19.39 5.05
C HIS A 110 17.11 -18.29 3.99
N LEU A 111 18.23 -17.56 4.10
CA LEU A 111 18.62 -16.57 3.09
C LEU A 111 18.74 -17.22 1.70
N GLY A 112 18.26 -16.52 0.68
CA GLY A 112 18.24 -17.00 -0.70
C GLY A 112 17.11 -17.99 -1.04
N GLU A 113 16.29 -18.38 -0.05
CA GLU A 113 15.13 -19.25 -0.31
C GLU A 113 13.88 -18.47 -0.67
N GLY A 114 13.21 -18.87 -1.74
CA GLY A 114 11.86 -18.41 -2.00
C GLY A 114 11.77 -16.92 -2.38
N TYR A 115 10.56 -16.38 -2.22
CA TYR A 115 10.32 -14.95 -2.34
C TYR A 115 10.94 -14.17 -1.16
N THR A 116 10.85 -14.69 0.06
CA THR A 116 11.38 -14.03 1.26
C THR A 116 12.90 -13.82 1.17
N GLY A 117 13.65 -14.84 0.77
CA GLY A 117 15.09 -14.74 0.55
C GLY A 117 15.43 -13.75 -0.56
N TRP A 118 14.70 -13.78 -1.67
CA TRP A 118 14.89 -12.81 -2.76
C TRP A 118 14.64 -11.36 -2.32
N LEU A 119 13.58 -11.13 -1.53
CA LEU A 119 13.24 -9.80 -1.01
C LEU A 119 14.37 -9.23 -0.14
N LEU A 120 14.97 -10.06 0.72
CA LEU A 120 16.09 -9.65 1.58
C LEU A 120 17.35 -9.34 0.78
N GLU A 121 17.67 -10.19 -0.20
CA GLU A 121 18.85 -10.00 -1.05
C GLU A 121 18.76 -8.71 -1.89
N HIS A 122 17.55 -8.40 -2.39
CA HIS A 122 17.38 -7.30 -3.35
C HIS A 122 16.88 -6.00 -2.71
N GLY A 123 16.29 -6.05 -1.51
CA GLY A 123 15.74 -4.88 -0.80
C GLY A 123 14.65 -4.14 -1.58
N ARG A 124 13.91 -4.84 -2.45
CA ARG A 124 12.87 -4.27 -3.32
C ARG A 124 11.58 -5.06 -3.21
N GLY A 125 10.44 -4.37 -3.23
CA GLY A 125 9.13 -5.01 -3.27
C GLY A 125 8.98 -5.91 -4.50
N LEU A 126 8.29 -7.03 -4.34
CA LEU A 126 8.08 -8.04 -5.37
C LEU A 126 6.59 -8.22 -5.63
N LEU A 127 6.12 -7.79 -6.80
CA LEU A 127 4.76 -8.07 -7.25
C LEU A 127 4.78 -9.21 -8.26
N VAL A 128 4.13 -10.33 -7.94
CA VAL A 128 3.89 -11.45 -8.86
C VAL A 128 2.38 -11.57 -9.10
N PRO A 129 1.84 -11.04 -10.21
CA PRO A 129 0.40 -11.04 -10.44
C PRO A 129 -0.20 -12.43 -10.67
N ASP A 130 0.55 -13.34 -11.29
CA ASP A 130 0.17 -14.75 -11.45
C ASP A 130 1.42 -15.63 -11.36
N ILE A 131 1.53 -16.39 -10.28
CA ILE A 131 2.66 -17.29 -10.01
C ILE A 131 2.85 -18.35 -11.10
N ARG A 132 1.83 -18.66 -11.89
CA ARG A 132 1.91 -19.65 -12.98
C ARG A 132 2.48 -19.05 -14.27
N ARG A 133 2.58 -17.72 -14.36
CA ARG A 133 3.05 -16.98 -15.54
C ARG A 133 4.44 -16.36 -15.34
N ARG A 134 5.21 -16.87 -14.38
CA ARG A 134 6.57 -16.40 -14.11
C ARG A 134 7.48 -16.56 -15.33
N ALA A 135 8.29 -15.54 -15.57
CA ALA A 135 9.33 -15.56 -16.60
C ALA A 135 10.59 -16.31 -16.10
N PRO A 136 11.42 -16.85 -17.01
CA PRO A 136 12.74 -17.33 -16.66
C PRO A 136 13.56 -16.20 -16.00
N GLY A 137 13.99 -16.42 -14.75
CA GLY A 137 14.73 -15.44 -13.95
C GLY A 137 13.91 -14.78 -12.84
N ASP A 138 12.59 -14.93 -12.84
CA ASP A 138 11.76 -14.53 -11.69
C ASP A 138 12.12 -15.39 -10.47
N PRO A 139 12.04 -14.81 -9.24
CA PRO A 139 12.23 -15.60 -8.04
C PRO A 139 11.23 -16.75 -8.01
N LYS A 140 11.70 -17.88 -7.47
CA LYS A 140 10.86 -19.07 -7.34
C LYS A 140 10.44 -19.20 -5.89
N PRO A 141 9.18 -19.56 -5.62
CA PRO A 141 8.77 -19.92 -4.27
C PRO A 141 9.51 -21.18 -3.82
N VAL A 142 9.64 -21.36 -2.51
CA VAL A 142 10.22 -22.58 -1.91
C VAL A 142 9.42 -23.83 -2.30
N ARG A 143 8.13 -23.66 -2.62
CA ARG A 143 7.19 -24.72 -2.99
C ARG A 143 6.49 -24.44 -4.30
N GLU A 144 6.28 -25.49 -5.08
CA GLU A 144 5.55 -25.39 -6.36
C GLU A 144 4.04 -25.26 -6.15
N GLU A 145 3.49 -25.96 -5.16
CA GLU A 145 2.07 -25.86 -4.77
C GLU A 145 1.89 -24.76 -3.72
N LEU A 146 1.23 -23.68 -4.12
CA LEU A 146 0.92 -22.53 -3.27
C LEU A 146 -0.60 -22.35 -3.19
N PRO A 147 -1.14 -21.95 -2.03
CA PRO A 147 -2.58 -21.77 -1.83
C PRO A 147 -3.09 -20.45 -2.44
N PHE A 148 -2.19 -19.64 -3.01
CA PHE A 148 -2.47 -18.34 -3.60
C PHE A 148 -1.99 -18.26 -5.05
N ARG A 149 -2.62 -17.39 -5.84
CA ARG A 149 -2.25 -17.17 -7.25
C ARG A 149 -1.33 -15.98 -7.47
N SER A 150 -1.22 -15.09 -6.51
CA SER A 150 -0.47 -13.83 -6.61
C SER A 150 0.31 -13.55 -5.33
N TYR A 151 1.36 -12.73 -5.43
CA TYR A 151 2.23 -12.34 -4.31
C TYR A 151 2.53 -10.83 -4.37
N VAL A 152 2.61 -10.18 -3.21
CA VAL A 152 2.96 -8.76 -3.03
C VAL A 152 3.79 -8.58 -1.76
#